data_AF-A0A454CS58-F1
#
_entry.id   AF-A0A454CS58-F1
#
_cell.length_a   1.000
_cell.length_b   1.000
_cell.length_c   1.000
_cell.angle_alpha   90.00
_cell.angle_beta   90.00
_cell.angle_gamma   90.00
#
_symmetry.space_group_name_H-M   'P 1'
#
loop_
_entity.id
_entity.type
_entity.pdbx_description
1 polymer ?
#
loop_
_entity_poly.entity_id
_entity_poly.type
_entity_poly.pdbx_seq_one_letter_code
_entity_poly.pdbx_strand_id
1 'polypeptide(L)'
;MKRYLLSTILLLSSANVFAESAPAQPVAPKPFGLESMTAEQQAKIEDIQIKLSSELAGKQDPKAAQESAKQFEKLVKASSFDEAKAKQLIQQANAKQLDKQLAQLKAQHDIYNVLTDEQKATLEKRQQEQLKKFESIKQSAQ
;
A
#
# COMPACT_ATOMS: atom_id res chain seq x y z
N MET A 1 14.03 -4.60 8.50
CA MET A 1 13.80 -3.72 7.32
C MET A 1 12.31 -3.56 7.10
N LYS A 2 11.71 -2.51 7.67
CA LYS A 2 10.28 -2.25 7.58
C LYS A 2 10.01 -1.53 6.27
N ARG A 3 9.36 -2.21 5.33
CA ARG A 3 8.89 -1.64 4.05
C ARG A 3 7.68 -0.75 4.33
N TYR A 4 7.93 0.50 4.67
CA TYR A 4 6.91 1.55 4.72
C TYR A 4 7.06 2.41 3.48
N LEU A 5 6.48 1.97 2.37
CA LEU A 5 6.19 2.85 1.25
C LEU A 5 4.74 2.54 0.86
N LEU A 6 3.89 3.57 0.96
CA LEU A 6 2.49 3.61 0.52
C LEU A 6 1.44 2.98 1.46
N SER A 7 1.46 3.35 2.75
CA SER A 7 0.24 3.35 3.56
C SER A 7 -0.13 4.80 3.91
N THR A 8 -0.75 5.50 2.98
CA THR A 8 -1.67 6.60 3.31
C THR A 8 -3.08 6.06 3.16
N ILE A 9 -3.58 5.52 4.27
CA ILE A 9 -4.98 5.17 4.48
C ILE A 9 -5.79 6.46 4.32
N LEU A 10 -6.74 6.52 3.38
CA LEU A 10 -7.80 7.52 3.43
C LEU A 10 -9.05 6.86 4.00
N LEU A 11 -9.34 7.15 5.27
CA LEU A 11 -10.68 7.02 5.81
C LEU A 11 -11.55 8.11 5.17
N LEU A 12 -12.49 7.73 4.30
CA LEU A 12 -13.65 8.58 4.04
C LEU A 12 -14.77 8.17 4.99
N SER A 13 -14.87 8.88 6.11
CA SER A 13 -16.08 8.89 6.92
C SER A 13 -17.15 9.66 6.14
N SER A 14 -18.26 8.98 5.84
CA SER A 14 -19.47 9.56 5.26
C SER A 14 -20.22 10.40 6.31
N ALA A 15 -20.44 11.68 6.02
CA ALA A 15 -21.64 12.42 6.43
C ALA A 15 -21.69 13.76 5.69
N ASN A 16 -22.59 13.88 4.71
CA ASN A 16 -23.20 15.17 4.41
C ASN A 16 -24.13 15.50 5.59
N VAL A 17 -24.04 16.69 6.18
CA VAL A 17 -25.14 17.42 6.83
C VAL A 17 -24.62 18.76 7.38
N PHE A 18 -25.35 19.83 7.00
CA PHE A 18 -25.33 21.24 7.44
C PHE A 18 -24.23 22.21 6.94
N ALA A 19 -24.76 23.34 6.45
CA ALA A 19 -24.10 24.57 6.08
C ALA A 19 -23.52 25.29 7.31
N GLU A 20 -22.27 25.75 7.19
CA GLU A 20 -21.70 26.92 7.87
C GLU A 20 -20.34 27.20 7.20
N SER A 21 -20.12 28.43 6.73
CA SER A 21 -18.88 28.86 6.10
C SER A 21 -17.73 28.86 7.12
N ALA A 22 -16.93 27.80 7.14
CA ALA A 22 -15.67 27.71 7.89
C ALA A 22 -14.46 27.93 6.96
N PRO A 23 -13.38 28.58 7.44
CA PRO A 23 -12.28 29.06 6.62
C PRO A 23 -11.58 27.91 5.91
N ALA A 24 -11.22 28.14 4.64
CA ALA A 24 -10.52 27.21 3.78
C ALA A 24 -9.35 26.55 4.52
N GLN A 25 -9.55 25.31 4.95
CA GLN A 25 -8.45 24.50 5.46
C GLN A 25 -7.42 24.34 4.34
N PRO A 26 -6.11 24.36 4.64
CA PRO A 26 -5.09 24.07 3.66
C PRO A 26 -5.35 22.66 3.13
N VAL A 27 -5.81 22.58 1.88
CA VAL A 27 -6.08 21.33 1.19
C VAL A 27 -4.78 20.53 1.24
N ALA A 28 -4.78 19.42 1.99
CA ALA A 28 -3.62 18.55 2.07
C ALA A 28 -3.15 18.23 0.64
N PRO A 29 -1.84 18.31 0.34
CA PRO A 29 -1.34 18.06 -1.01
C PRO A 29 -1.78 16.66 -1.43
N LYS A 30 -2.58 16.59 -2.49
CA LYS A 30 -3.12 15.33 -3.02
C LYS A 30 -1.98 14.39 -3.42
N PRO A 31 -2.14 13.05 -3.26
CA PRO A 31 -1.13 12.10 -3.68
C PRO A 31 -0.82 12.29 -5.17
N PHE A 32 0.43 12.01 -5.55
CA PHE A 32 1.00 12.19 -6.90
C PHE A 32 1.25 13.63 -7.35
N GLY A 33 0.86 14.65 -6.57
CA GLY A 33 0.97 16.07 -6.93
C GLY A 33 0.59 16.34 -8.39
N LEU A 34 -0.48 15.67 -8.81
CA LEU A 34 -1.19 15.87 -10.05
C LEU A 34 -2.22 16.95 -9.75
N GLU A 35 -1.79 18.21 -9.74
CA GLU A 35 -2.67 19.35 -9.50
C GLU A 35 -3.77 19.46 -10.58
N SER A 36 -3.67 18.67 -11.66
CA SER A 36 -4.60 18.56 -12.78
C SER A 36 -4.90 17.09 -13.18
N MET A 37 -5.43 16.27 -12.27
CA MET A 37 -6.08 15.02 -12.69
C MET A 37 -7.46 15.30 -13.27
N THR A 38 -7.78 14.73 -14.44
CA THR A 38 -9.14 14.83 -14.98
C THR A 38 -10.11 13.94 -14.20
N ALA A 39 -11.40 14.26 -14.24
CA ALA A 39 -12.43 13.43 -13.59
C ALA A 39 -12.40 11.99 -14.12
N GLU A 40 -12.11 11.80 -15.41
CA GLU A 40 -11.98 10.50 -16.05
C GLU A 40 -10.77 9.71 -15.54
N GLN A 41 -9.62 10.37 -15.36
CA GLN A 41 -8.44 9.75 -14.77
C GLN A 41 -8.71 9.33 -13.33
N GLN A 42 -9.41 10.18 -12.56
CA GLN A 42 -9.76 9.90 -11.18
C GLN A 42 -10.71 8.70 -11.06
N ALA A 43 -11.74 8.63 -11.91
CA ALA A 43 -12.66 7.49 -11.96
C ALA A 43 -11.93 6.18 -12.30
N LYS A 44 -11.00 6.20 -13.28
CA LYS A 44 -10.19 5.02 -13.63
C LYS A 44 -9.29 4.56 -12.49
N ILE A 45 -8.65 5.50 -11.80
CA ILE A 45 -7.78 5.20 -10.66
C ILE A 45 -8.60 4.64 -9.50
N GLU A 46 -9.79 5.17 -9.26
CA GLU A 46 -10.71 4.67 -8.23
C GLU A 46 -11.17 3.24 -8.53
N ASP A 47 -11.55 2.95 -9.78
CA ASP A 47 -11.92 1.58 -10.20
C ASP A 47 -10.77 0.59 -9.97
N ILE A 48 -9.54 0.96 -10.33
CA ILE A 48 -8.35 0.12 -10.08
C ILE A 48 -8.16 -0.14 -8.59
N GLN A 49 -8.36 0.88 -7.74
CA GLN A 49 -8.25 0.75 -6.28
C GLN A 49 -9.36 -0.13 -5.69
N ILE A 50 -10.60 0.03 -6.16
CA ILE A 50 -11.73 -0.81 -5.74
C ILE A 50 -11.46 -2.26 -6.11
N LYS A 51 -11.02 -2.52 -7.35
CA LYS A 51 -10.66 -3.86 -7.80
C LYS A 51 -9.54 -4.47 -6.98
N LEU A 52 -8.46 -3.72 -6.73
CA LEU A 52 -7.35 -4.17 -5.88
C LEU A 52 -7.83 -4.49 -4.46
N SER A 53 -8.61 -3.59 -3.84
CA SER A 53 -9.11 -3.79 -2.48
C SER A 53 -10.01 -5.02 -2.37
N SER A 54 -10.89 -5.23 -3.36
CA SER A 54 -11.74 -6.42 -3.46
C SER A 54 -10.90 -7.70 -3.61
N GLU A 55 -9.90 -7.69 -4.50
CA GLU A 55 -9.00 -8.84 -4.70
C GLU A 55 -8.20 -9.17 -3.44
N LEU A 56 -7.72 -8.16 -2.72
CA LEU A 56 -6.96 -8.35 -1.49
C LEU A 56 -7.86 -8.80 -0.33
N ALA A 57 -9.06 -8.24 -0.21
CA ALA A 57 -10.04 -8.61 0.81
C ALA A 57 -10.54 -10.05 0.63
N GLY A 58 -10.82 -10.48 -0.61
CA GLY A 58 -11.19 -11.86 -0.93
C GLY A 58 -10.11 -12.89 -0.58
N LYS A 59 -8.86 -12.45 -0.42
CA LYS A 59 -7.71 -13.29 -0.03
C LYS A 59 -7.40 -13.24 1.48
N GLN A 60 -8.14 -12.44 2.27
CA GLN A 60 -7.94 -12.31 3.71
C GLN A 60 -9.02 -13.05 4.49
N ASP A 61 -8.76 -14.31 4.82
CA ASP A 61 -9.52 -15.00 5.87
C ASP A 61 -8.89 -14.68 7.25
N PRO A 62 -9.58 -13.93 8.12
CA PRO A 62 -9.08 -13.60 9.46
C PRO A 62 -8.86 -14.85 10.32
N LYS A 63 -9.63 -15.93 10.10
CA LYS A 63 -9.42 -17.21 10.81
C LYS A 63 -8.09 -17.84 10.38
N ALA A 64 -7.82 -17.89 9.08
CA ALA A 64 -6.55 -18.40 8.56
C ALA A 64 -5.33 -17.60 9.06
N ALA A 65 -5.45 -16.28 9.23
CA ALA A 65 -4.39 -15.45 9.80
C ALA A 65 -4.13 -15.78 11.28
N GLN A 66 -5.20 -15.95 12.07
CA GLN A 66 -5.11 -16.34 13.48
C GLN A 66 -4.54 -17.76 13.64
N GLU A 67 -4.93 -18.69 12.78
CA GLU A 67 -4.43 -20.07 12.78
C GLU A 67 -2.94 -20.12 12.45
N SER A 68 -2.49 -19.38 11.44
CA SER A 68 -1.07 -19.24 11.12
C SER A 68 -0.27 -18.71 12.31
N ALA A 69 -0.74 -17.66 12.98
CA ALA A 69 -0.10 -17.13 14.18
C ALA A 69 0.02 -18.17 15.31
N LYS A 70 -1.04 -18.94 15.56
CA LYS A 70 -1.02 -20.05 16.53
C LYS A 70 -0.03 -21.15 16.14
N GLN A 71 0.10 -21.46 14.85
CA GLN A 71 1.05 -22.47 14.37
C GLN A 71 2.51 -22.03 14.58
N PHE A 72 2.83 -20.76 14.32
CA PHE A 72 4.15 -20.20 14.64
C PHE A 72 4.42 -20.19 16.15
N GLU A 73 3.45 -19.78 16.96
CA GLU A 73 3.58 -19.79 18.42
C GLU A 73 3.87 -21.20 18.97
N LYS A 74 3.18 -22.22 18.45
CA LYS A 74 3.41 -23.62 18.83
C LYS A 74 4.83 -24.09 18.48
N LEU A 75 5.37 -23.68 17.33
CA LEU A 75 6.75 -24.02 16.96
C LEU A 75 7.78 -23.39 17.89
N VAL A 76 7.56 -22.13 18.30
CA VAL A 76 8.47 -21.42 19.21
C VAL A 76 8.42 -22.00 20.62
N LYS A 77 7.24 -22.44 21.08
CA LYS A 77 7.03 -23.00 22.43
C LYS A 77 7.29 -24.50 22.54
N ALA A 78 7.59 -25.19 21.44
CA ALA A 78 7.85 -26.62 21.45
C ALA A 78 9.15 -26.94 22.21
N SER A 79 9.22 -28.10 22.84
CA SER A 79 10.43 -28.57 23.56
C SER A 79 11.62 -28.83 22.62
N SER A 80 11.36 -29.02 21.33
CA SER A 80 12.37 -29.12 20.27
C SER A 80 11.88 -28.36 19.04
N PHE A 81 12.82 -27.76 18.30
CA PHE A 81 12.51 -26.98 17.12
C PHE A 81 12.36 -27.87 15.89
N ASP A 82 11.17 -27.87 15.29
CA ASP A 82 10.89 -28.55 14.03
C ASP A 82 11.18 -27.63 12.84
N GLU A 83 12.41 -27.71 12.33
CA GLU A 83 12.88 -26.88 11.22
C GLU A 83 12.11 -27.13 9.92
N ALA A 84 11.72 -28.39 9.65
CA ALA A 84 10.99 -28.75 8.44
C ALA A 84 9.61 -28.08 8.43
N LYS A 85 8.89 -28.15 9.55
CA LYS A 85 7.60 -27.50 9.73
C LYS A 85 7.70 -25.98 9.73
N ALA A 86 8.76 -25.41 10.32
CA ALA A 86 9.03 -23.98 10.25
C ALA A 86 9.20 -23.51 8.80
N LYS A 87 10.02 -24.20 8.00
CA LYS A 87 10.21 -23.89 6.57
C LYS A 87 8.90 -23.93 5.80
N GLN A 88 8.08 -24.95 6.03
CA GLN A 88 6.78 -25.08 5.36
C GLN A 88 5.83 -23.91 5.69
N LEU A 89 5.71 -23.53 6.97
CA LEU A 89 4.85 -22.40 7.37
C LEU A 89 5.35 -21.08 6.78
N ILE A 90 6.67 -20.86 6.76
CA ILE A 90 7.27 -19.68 6.14
C ILE A 90 6.98 -19.63 4.64
N GLN A 91 7.12 -20.76 3.93
CA GLN A 91 6.81 -20.83 2.50
C GLN A 91 5.35 -20.49 2.21
N GLN A 92 4.40 -21.03 2.99
CA GLN A 92 2.98 -20.71 2.85
C GLN A 92 2.68 -19.23 3.12
N ALA A 93 3.30 -18.65 4.16
CA ALA A 93 3.16 -17.23 4.46
C ALA A 93 3.72 -16.34 3.32
N ASN A 94 4.87 -16.74 2.76
CA ASN A 94 5.51 -16.04 1.65
C ASN A 94 4.71 -16.12 0.35
N ALA A 95 4.08 -17.26 0.04
CA ALA A 95 3.22 -17.40 -1.14
C ALA A 95 2.07 -16.39 -1.12
N LYS A 96 1.36 -16.27 0.01
CA LYS A 96 0.30 -15.27 0.19
C LYS A 96 0.83 -13.84 0.05
N GLN A 97 2.05 -13.58 0.53
CA GLN A 97 2.66 -12.25 0.42
C GLN A 97 3.09 -11.93 -1.02
N LEU A 98 3.54 -12.93 -1.77
CA LEU A 98 3.89 -12.81 -3.18
C LEU A 98 2.68 -12.40 -4.02
N ASP A 99 1.54 -13.08 -3.83
CA ASP A 99 0.31 -12.77 -4.57
C ASP A 99 -0.18 -11.34 -4.31
N LYS A 100 -0.07 -10.88 -3.06
CA LYS A 100 -0.41 -9.49 -2.69
C LYS A 100 0.52 -8.49 -3.36
N GLN A 101 1.82 -8.73 -3.33
CA GLN A 101 2.80 -7.86 -3.99
C GLN A 101 2.59 -7.82 -5.50
N LEU A 102 2.25 -8.95 -6.11
CA LEU A 102 1.96 -9.02 -7.54
C LEU A 102 0.70 -8.22 -7.89
N ALA A 103 -0.38 -8.35 -7.12
CA ALA A 103 -1.61 -7.58 -7.33
C ALA A 103 -1.37 -6.07 -7.17
N GLN A 104 -0.61 -5.67 -6.15
CA GLN A 104 -0.22 -4.28 -5.93
C GLN A 104 0.62 -3.74 -7.09
N LEU A 105 1.60 -4.50 -7.57
CA LEU A 105 2.46 -4.08 -8.68
C LEU A 105 1.66 -3.89 -9.97
N LYS A 106 0.72 -4.80 -10.26
CA LYS A 106 -0.21 -4.67 -11.39
C LYS A 106 -1.06 -3.41 -11.27
N ALA A 107 -1.66 -3.15 -10.11
CA ALA A 107 -2.45 -1.94 -9.89
C ALA A 107 -1.60 -0.66 -10.03
N GLN A 108 -0.36 -0.64 -9.55
CA GLN A 108 0.55 0.48 -9.73
C GLN A 108 0.88 0.72 -11.20
N HIS A 109 1.15 -0.34 -11.96
CA HIS A 109 1.36 -0.28 -13.40
C HIS A 109 0.13 0.29 -14.12
N ASP A 110 -1.06 -0.20 -13.78
CA ASP A 110 -2.32 0.25 -14.40
C ASP A 110 -2.60 1.72 -14.10
N ILE A 111 -2.37 2.16 -12.85
CA ILE A 111 -2.47 3.58 -12.47
C ILE A 111 -1.45 4.43 -13.24
N TYR A 112 -0.20 3.98 -13.37
CA TYR A 112 0.83 4.71 -14.11
C TYR A 112 0.44 4.91 -15.58
N ASN A 113 -0.25 3.95 -16.19
CA ASN A 113 -0.73 4.04 -17.58
C ASN A 113 -1.96 4.93 -17.77
N VAL A 114 -2.63 5.34 -16.69
CA VAL A 114 -3.70 6.37 -16.76
C VAL A 114 -3.12 7.78 -16.87
N LEU A 115 -1.85 7.98 -16.51
CA LEU A 115 -1.18 9.27 -16.48
C LEU A 115 -0.74 9.72 -17.88
N THR A 116 -0.75 11.04 -18.12
CA THR A 116 -0.11 11.65 -19.30
C THR A 116 1.41 11.63 -19.17
N ASP A 117 2.13 11.90 -20.26
CA ASP A 117 3.58 11.91 -20.26
C ASP A 117 4.15 13.04 -19.38
N GLU A 118 3.51 14.21 -19.32
CA GLU A 118 3.93 15.27 -18.40
C GLU A 118 3.72 14.89 -16.93
N GLN A 119 2.63 14.18 -16.65
CA GLN A 119 2.31 13.67 -15.32
C GLN A 119 3.32 12.60 -14.88
N LYS A 120 3.72 11.70 -15.79
CA LYS A 120 4.78 10.71 -15.55
C LYS A 120 6.13 11.36 -15.27
N ALA A 121 6.53 12.34 -16.08
CA ALA A 121 7.79 13.07 -15.89
C ALA A 121 7.83 13.78 -14.53
N THR A 122 6.70 14.38 -14.12
CA THR A 122 6.57 15.02 -12.80
C THR A 122 6.71 13.99 -11.66
N LEU A 123 6.09 12.81 -11.83
CA LEU A 123 6.17 11.73 -10.86
C LEU A 123 7.60 11.21 -10.69
N GLU A 124 8.32 11.01 -11.79
CA GLU A 124 9.71 10.54 -11.78
C GLU A 124 10.65 11.54 -11.10
N LYS A 125 10.50 12.83 -11.38
CA LYS A 125 11.27 13.89 -10.72
C LYS A 125 11.09 13.85 -9.20
N ARG A 126 9.85 13.72 -8.72
CA ARG A 126 9.57 13.62 -7.28
C ARG A 126 10.13 12.34 -6.66
N GLN A 127 10.09 11.21 -7.38
CA GLN A 127 10.71 9.98 -6.90
C GLN A 127 12.23 10.17 -6.72
N GLN A 128 12.90 10.80 -7.67
CA GLN A 128 14.33 11.11 -7.55
C GLN A 128 14.64 12.05 -6.38
N GLU A 129 13.82 13.08 -6.16
CA GLU A 129 13.96 14.00 -5.02
C GLU A 129 13.77 13.28 -3.68
N GLN A 130 12.79 12.37 -3.58
CA GLN A 130 12.57 11.56 -2.39
C GLN A 130 13.73 10.59 -2.12
N LEU A 131 14.29 9.97 -3.16
CA LEU A 131 15.46 9.10 -3.03
C LEU A 131 16.67 9.88 -2.50
N LYS A 132 16.96 11.05 -3.08
CA LYS A 132 18.04 11.94 -2.62
C LYS A 132 17.85 12.37 -1.16
N LYS A 133 16.62 12.70 -0.77
CA LYS A 133 16.28 13.04 0.63
C LYS A 133 16.49 11.85 1.56
N PHE A 134 16.12 10.65 1.13
CA PHE A 134 16.34 9.45 1.93
C PHE A 134 17.82 9.14 2.10
N GLU A 135 18.62 9.30 1.03
CA GLU A 135 20.08 9.14 1.07
C GLU A 135 20.74 10.16 2.01
N SER A 136 20.33 11.43 1.96
CA SER A 136 20.88 12.45 2.85
C SER A 136 20.53 12.19 4.32
N ILE A 137 19.31 11.75 4.61
CA ILE A 137 18.90 11.34 5.97
C ILE A 137 19.77 10.17 6.45
N LYS A 138 19.99 9.16 5.60
CA LYS A 138 20.82 8.00 5.94
C LYS A 138 22.27 8.41 6.24
N GLN A 139 22.83 9.35 5.48
CA GLN A 139 24.18 9.87 5.69
C GLN A 139 24.29 10.71 6.97
N SER A 140 23.25 11.48 7.33
CA SER A 140 23.23 12.25 8.57
C SER A 140 23.00 11.41 9.85
N ALA A 141 22.59 10.15 9.69
CA ALA A 141 22.32 9.23 10.78
C ALA A 141 23.47 8.24 11.06
N GLN A 142 24.58 8.35 10.31
CA GLN A 142 25.85 7.66 10.54
C GLN A 142 26.84 8.60 11.23
#